data_AF-A0A0S8EKL2-F1
#
_entry.id   AF-A0A0S8EKL2-F1
#
_cell.length_a   1.000
_cell.length_b   1.000
_cell.length_c   1.000
_cell.angle_alpha   90.00
_cell.angle_beta   90.00
_cell.angle_gamma   90.00
#
_symmetry.space_group_name_H-M   'P 1'
#
loop_
_entity.id
_entity.type
_entity.pdbx_description
1 polymer ?
#
loop_
_entity_poly.entity_id
_entity_poly.type
_entity_poly.pdbx_seq_one_letter_code
_entity_poly.pdbx_strand_id
1 'polypeptide(L)'
;MTAGALGVVAASYWHGDDLGHWVSKDYVVDRLGKTEQGRHCVVHMPRETQPEDVRRLLEDCDFQVERTRRLTGVRSEEPVTAYFFRSQSEKKELIGIGRTLIAKPWRREVYLQMAGWPDPLLGHEIVHAALSEAGRGPFAVASTLGGLIPNPGIVEGAAVALAWDIRDDLDPDQWSRIMLDRGELPPADALMSMRFSSLPARRAYMAAGSLIRFLIASRGMDALLDAYRHGSVDALGKLEPQWHGYLAKVAVTPQERGIAEVALAQPSIFSAVCPHTLAQLRANLHGDAAARDDARVLETCRAILDIDDAEAQARAALVGALARSGKRDEALAELERLREAMTAPKPIVAAALEAYADANWTLGRYDEAAALYDELLALPRTDGPSRQSEVKRLALSGDPSERDLIHQMMLDRTSSAVAVHIAQALSVMRRDGLGPYLEARQLLGQSQYALALPLLQEAKRRGLPTLRLDRELSRLLGVTLFALGQYDESAAAWKERSWINRAAGAEAERWLERIEYARTGAISPKLGGPSSAPRAAP
;
A
#
# COMPACT_ATOMS: atom_id res chain seq x y z
N MET A 1 -32.87 36.90 -22.76
CA MET A 1 -33.00 36.22 -21.46
C MET A 1 -33.10 37.29 -20.39
N THR A 2 -34.22 37.33 -19.68
CA THR A 2 -34.60 38.39 -18.73
C THR A 2 -33.74 38.32 -17.46
N ALA A 3 -33.53 39.47 -16.81
CA ALA A 3 -32.70 39.63 -15.60
C ALA A 3 -33.06 38.67 -14.44
N GLY A 4 -34.25 38.05 -14.45
CA GLY A 4 -34.64 37.00 -13.50
C GLY A 4 -33.90 35.66 -13.66
N ALA A 5 -33.41 35.32 -14.87
CA ALA A 5 -32.66 34.08 -15.09
C ALA A 5 -31.22 34.15 -14.57
N LEU A 6 -30.63 35.35 -14.50
CA LEU A 6 -29.32 35.60 -13.89
C LEU A 6 -29.38 35.54 -12.36
N GLY A 7 -30.49 35.98 -11.75
CA GLY A 7 -30.71 35.91 -10.30
C GLY A 7 -30.85 34.48 -9.76
N VAL A 8 -31.51 33.58 -10.52
CA VAL A 8 -31.67 32.17 -10.14
C VAL A 8 -30.35 31.41 -10.28
N VAL A 9 -29.56 31.63 -11.34
CA VAL A 9 -28.23 30.99 -11.50
C VAL A 9 -27.24 31.48 -10.44
N ALA A 10 -27.26 32.76 -10.06
CA ALA A 10 -26.41 33.30 -9.00
C ALA A 10 -26.82 32.77 -7.61
N ALA A 11 -28.12 32.62 -7.33
CA ALA A 11 -28.61 32.03 -6.08
C ALA A 11 -28.32 30.52 -5.99
N SER A 12 -28.42 29.78 -7.11
CA SER A 12 -28.00 28.37 -7.18
C SER A 12 -26.49 28.18 -7.05
N TYR A 13 -25.68 29.15 -7.49
CA TYR A 13 -24.23 29.16 -7.28
C TYR A 13 -23.87 29.46 -5.82
N TRP A 14 -24.63 30.34 -5.14
CA TRP A 14 -24.40 30.69 -3.74
C TRP A 14 -25.00 29.71 -2.71
N HIS A 15 -25.99 28.90 -3.11
CA HIS A 15 -26.62 27.87 -2.26
C HIS A 15 -26.40 26.44 -2.79
N GLY A 16 -25.43 26.26 -3.69
CA GLY A 16 -25.11 24.95 -4.27
C GLY A 16 -24.61 23.92 -3.25
N ASP A 17 -23.96 24.40 -2.18
CA ASP A 17 -23.45 23.58 -1.07
C ASP A 17 -24.58 22.96 -0.22
N ASP A 18 -25.70 23.68 -0.03
CA ASP A 18 -26.89 23.20 0.70
C ASP A 18 -27.77 22.26 -0.15
N LEU A 19 -27.64 22.34 -1.49
CA LEU A 19 -28.44 21.59 -2.46
C LEU A 19 -27.71 20.38 -3.07
N GLY A 20 -26.43 20.17 -2.73
CA GLY A 20 -25.67 18.97 -3.12
C GLY A 20 -25.31 18.87 -4.61
N HIS A 21 -25.31 19.98 -5.35
CA HIS A 21 -25.03 19.99 -6.80
C HIS A 21 -23.57 20.29 -7.16
N TRP A 22 -22.80 20.89 -6.26
CA TRP A 22 -21.34 21.00 -6.30
C TRP A 22 -20.82 21.09 -4.85
N VAL A 23 -19.56 20.76 -4.62
CA VAL A 23 -18.98 20.75 -3.26
C VAL A 23 -17.86 21.77 -3.20
N SER A 24 -18.08 22.87 -2.49
CA SER A 24 -17.06 23.90 -2.27
C SER A 24 -15.93 23.41 -1.35
N LYS A 25 -14.79 24.12 -1.37
CA LYS A 25 -13.69 23.87 -0.44
C LYS A 25 -14.16 24.04 1.00
N ASP A 26 -14.87 25.12 1.27
CA ASP A 26 -15.32 25.47 2.62
C ASP A 26 -16.28 24.41 3.16
N TYR A 27 -17.17 23.88 2.33
CA TYR A 27 -18.02 22.74 2.70
C TYR A 27 -17.20 21.50 3.11
N VAL A 28 -16.17 21.12 2.35
CA VAL A 28 -15.32 19.97 2.72
C VAL A 28 -14.58 20.24 4.04
N VAL A 29 -14.02 21.43 4.20
CA VAL A 29 -13.28 21.81 5.41
C VAL A 29 -14.19 21.79 6.64
N ASP A 30 -15.42 22.33 6.52
CA ASP A 30 -16.42 22.34 7.60
C ASP A 30 -16.86 20.93 7.99
N ARG A 31 -17.01 20.03 7.01
CA ARG A 31 -17.38 18.62 7.27
C ARG A 31 -16.27 17.81 7.91
N LEU A 32 -15.02 18.06 7.53
CA LEU A 32 -13.86 17.47 8.21
C LEU A 32 -13.75 18.05 9.63
N GLY A 33 -13.89 19.36 9.79
CA GLY A 33 -14.08 20.02 11.08
C GLY A 33 -12.80 20.22 11.91
N LYS A 34 -11.62 19.97 11.34
CA LYS A 34 -10.32 20.33 11.93
C LYS A 34 -9.31 20.70 10.85
N THR A 35 -8.58 21.78 11.11
CA THR A 35 -7.52 22.30 10.24
C THR A 35 -6.30 22.63 11.08
N GLU A 36 -5.14 22.18 10.64
CA GLU A 36 -3.85 22.46 11.29
C GLU A 36 -2.84 22.87 10.24
N GLN A 37 -1.96 23.81 10.59
CA GLN A 37 -0.96 24.35 9.69
C GLN A 37 0.44 24.05 10.19
N GLY A 38 1.23 23.42 9.32
CA GLY A 38 2.64 23.11 9.51
C GLY A 38 3.52 24.13 8.82
N ARG A 39 4.80 23.77 8.64
CA ARG A 39 5.78 24.61 7.94
C ARG A 39 5.56 24.64 6.44
N HIS A 40 5.10 23.52 5.87
CA HIS A 40 4.97 23.32 4.43
C HIS A 40 3.61 22.79 4.01
N CYS A 41 2.80 22.31 4.96
CA CYS A 41 1.46 21.80 4.72
C CYS A 41 0.37 22.54 5.50
N VAL A 42 -0.83 22.57 4.91
CA VAL A 42 -2.10 22.78 5.63
C VAL A 42 -2.87 21.47 5.58
N VAL A 43 -3.26 20.94 6.73
CA VAL A 43 -3.92 19.64 6.83
C VAL A 43 -5.34 19.81 7.34
N HIS A 44 -6.30 19.36 6.53
CA HIS A 44 -7.71 19.24 6.91
C HIS A 44 -8.02 17.78 7.25
N MET A 45 -8.65 17.53 8.39
CA MET A 45 -8.86 16.17 8.91
C MET A 45 -10.11 16.10 9.79
N PRO A 46 -10.59 14.89 10.16
CA PRO A 46 -11.74 14.73 11.04
C PRO A 46 -11.55 15.42 12.40
N ARG A 47 -12.60 16.09 12.88
CA ARG A 47 -12.60 16.84 14.15
C ARG A 47 -12.17 16.01 15.36
N GLU A 48 -12.45 14.72 15.35
CA GLU A 48 -12.12 13.78 16.41
C GLU A 48 -10.69 13.24 16.38
N THR A 49 -9.88 13.57 15.37
CA THR A 49 -8.48 13.10 15.28
C THR A 49 -7.70 13.54 16.52
N GLN A 50 -7.02 12.59 17.18
CA GLN A 50 -6.35 12.85 18.46
C GLN A 50 -5.16 13.79 18.31
N PRO A 51 -4.82 14.62 19.32
CA PRO A 51 -3.73 15.60 19.23
C PRO A 51 -2.38 15.00 18.82
N GLU A 52 -2.09 13.77 19.23
CA GLU A 52 -0.84 13.13 18.83
C GLU A 52 -0.83 12.69 17.36
N ASP A 53 -1.96 12.18 16.86
CA ASP A 53 -2.12 11.82 15.45
C ASP A 53 -2.09 13.07 14.56
N VAL A 54 -2.68 14.18 15.02
CA VAL A 54 -2.57 15.49 14.37
C VAL A 54 -1.09 15.87 14.16
N ARG A 55 -0.28 15.84 15.22
CA ARG A 55 1.15 16.19 15.13
C ARG A 55 1.89 15.28 14.16
N ARG A 56 1.67 13.97 14.27
CA ARG A 56 2.29 12.95 13.41
C ARG A 56 1.93 13.12 11.93
N LEU A 57 0.66 13.42 11.64
CA LEU A 57 0.17 13.65 10.29
C LEU A 57 0.75 14.92 9.67
N LEU A 58 0.82 15.98 10.47
CA LEU A 58 1.39 17.26 10.05
C LEU A 58 2.89 17.16 9.80
N GLU A 59 3.63 16.51 10.71
CA GLU A 59 5.06 16.23 10.56
C GLU A 59 5.35 15.36 9.33
N ASP A 60 4.54 14.32 9.09
CA ASP A 60 4.69 13.47 7.90
C ASP A 60 4.46 14.29 6.62
N CYS A 61 3.42 15.12 6.57
CA CYS A 61 3.15 15.98 5.42
C CYS A 61 4.29 16.97 5.16
N ASP A 62 4.72 17.69 6.19
CA ASP A 62 5.81 18.67 6.11
C ASP A 62 7.12 18.00 5.64
N PHE A 63 7.45 16.83 6.18
CA PHE A 63 8.59 16.04 5.76
C PHE A 63 8.53 15.69 4.27
N GLN A 64 7.39 15.18 3.78
CA GLN A 64 7.25 14.77 2.38
C GLN A 64 7.39 15.96 1.42
N VAL A 65 6.87 17.14 1.81
CA VAL A 65 6.99 18.35 1.00
C VAL A 65 8.43 18.84 0.97
N GLU A 66 9.09 18.97 2.13
CA GLU A 66 10.50 19.39 2.19
C GLU A 66 11.38 18.43 1.41
N ARG A 67 11.16 17.12 1.55
CA ARG A 67 11.92 16.09 0.84
C ARG A 67 11.80 16.23 -0.67
N THR A 68 10.57 16.38 -1.15
CA THR A 68 10.32 16.53 -2.59
C THR A 68 10.94 17.83 -3.11
N ARG A 69 10.81 18.94 -2.38
CA ARG A 69 11.43 20.23 -2.73
C ARG A 69 12.95 20.13 -2.82
N ARG A 70 13.59 19.50 -1.82
CA ARG A 70 15.05 19.34 -1.79
C ARG A 70 15.57 18.44 -2.89
N LEU A 71 14.85 17.37 -3.23
CA LEU A 71 15.24 16.49 -4.33
C LEU A 71 15.12 17.19 -5.69
N THR A 72 14.02 17.92 -5.90
CA THR A 72 13.67 18.48 -7.21
C THR A 72 14.25 19.88 -7.45
N GLY A 73 14.55 20.63 -6.40
CA GLY A 73 14.98 22.03 -6.50
C GLY A 73 13.85 23.01 -6.87
N VAL A 74 12.58 22.59 -6.83
CA VAL A 74 11.43 23.50 -6.98
C VAL A 74 11.43 24.55 -5.88
N ARG A 75 11.08 25.80 -6.23
CA ARG A 75 11.30 26.98 -5.37
C ARG A 75 10.04 27.49 -4.70
N SER A 76 8.87 27.04 -5.10
CA SER A 76 7.60 27.49 -4.56
C SER A 76 7.52 27.20 -3.07
N GLU A 77 7.40 28.25 -2.28
CA GLU A 77 7.23 28.18 -0.82
C GLU A 77 5.75 28.03 -0.41
N GLU A 78 4.81 28.10 -1.37
CA GLU A 78 3.38 27.96 -1.09
C GLU A 78 3.06 26.61 -0.44
N PRO A 79 2.21 26.57 0.60
CA PRO A 79 1.93 25.31 1.29
C PRO A 79 1.11 24.35 0.42
N VAL A 80 1.37 23.05 0.58
CA VAL A 80 0.51 22.00 0.04
C VAL A 80 -0.68 21.80 0.98
N THR A 81 -1.89 21.70 0.43
CA THR A 81 -3.09 21.44 1.24
C THR A 81 -3.48 19.97 1.16
N ALA A 82 -3.47 19.27 2.28
CA ALA A 82 -3.83 17.85 2.37
C ALA A 82 -5.18 17.66 3.07
N TYR A 83 -6.09 16.92 2.44
CA TYR A 83 -7.39 16.56 2.99
C TYR A 83 -7.39 15.07 3.34
N PHE A 84 -7.65 14.76 4.61
CA PHE A 84 -7.74 13.40 5.11
C PHE A 84 -9.19 13.06 5.46
N PHE A 85 -9.71 12.00 4.84
CA PHE A 85 -11.06 11.50 5.07
C PHE A 85 -11.02 10.26 5.97
N ARG A 86 -11.97 10.14 6.89
CA ARG A 86 -12.14 8.99 7.80
C ARG A 86 -12.29 7.67 7.05
N SER A 87 -12.94 7.69 5.88
CA SER A 87 -13.23 6.47 5.11
C SER A 87 -13.41 6.71 3.62
N GLN A 88 -13.41 5.62 2.84
CA GLN A 88 -13.79 5.61 1.43
C GLN A 88 -15.22 6.16 1.21
N SER A 89 -16.14 5.82 2.11
CA SER A 89 -17.54 6.24 2.03
C SER A 89 -17.67 7.74 2.22
N GLU A 90 -17.00 8.30 3.23
CA GLU A 90 -16.99 9.75 3.47
C GLU A 90 -16.34 10.49 2.30
N LYS A 91 -15.21 10.01 1.78
CA LYS A 91 -14.57 10.61 0.59
C LYS A 91 -15.52 10.61 -0.62
N LYS A 92 -16.25 9.50 -0.84
CA LYS A 92 -17.24 9.41 -1.91
C LYS A 92 -18.41 10.38 -1.71
N GLU A 93 -18.89 10.50 -0.49
CA GLU A 93 -19.98 11.42 -0.13
C GLU A 93 -19.57 12.88 -0.32
N LEU A 94 -18.38 13.25 0.15
CA LEU A 94 -17.92 14.64 0.15
C LEU A 94 -17.37 15.11 -1.18
N ILE A 95 -16.72 14.25 -1.99
CA ILE A 95 -16.08 14.69 -3.24
C ILE A 95 -16.39 13.79 -4.45
N GLY A 96 -17.36 12.89 -4.32
CA GLY A 96 -17.85 12.03 -5.41
C GLY A 96 -16.96 10.83 -5.74
N ILE A 97 -15.78 10.68 -5.11
CA ILE A 97 -14.80 9.66 -5.46
C ILE A 97 -14.33 8.91 -4.21
N GLY A 98 -14.66 7.61 -4.13
CA GLY A 98 -14.33 6.78 -2.97
C GLY A 98 -12.94 6.16 -3.03
N ARG A 99 -12.70 5.21 -3.94
CA ARG A 99 -11.50 4.35 -3.93
C ARG A 99 -10.26 4.99 -4.56
N THR A 100 -10.44 5.91 -5.51
CA THR A 100 -9.35 6.48 -6.28
C THR A 100 -8.64 7.59 -5.50
N LEU A 101 -7.32 7.62 -5.54
CA LEU A 101 -6.51 8.73 -5.01
C LEU A 101 -6.61 9.92 -5.96
N ILE A 102 -6.57 11.13 -5.41
CA ILE A 102 -6.72 12.35 -6.20
C ILE A 102 -5.74 13.39 -5.65
N ALA A 103 -4.93 13.92 -6.55
CA ALA A 103 -4.27 15.20 -6.38
C ALA A 103 -4.88 16.21 -7.37
N LYS A 104 -4.85 17.49 -6.99
CA LYS A 104 -5.13 18.62 -7.88
C LYS A 104 -3.87 19.50 -7.91
N PRO A 105 -2.88 19.17 -8.75
CA PRO A 105 -1.59 19.88 -8.77
C PRO A 105 -1.73 21.39 -9.00
N TRP A 106 -2.64 21.82 -9.88
CA TRP A 106 -2.92 23.25 -10.13
C TRP A 106 -3.42 24.02 -8.91
N ARG A 107 -3.85 23.33 -7.85
CA ARG A 107 -4.22 23.91 -6.55
C ARG A 107 -3.27 23.53 -5.41
N ARG A 108 -2.25 22.70 -5.69
CA ARG A 108 -1.38 22.06 -4.69
C ARG A 108 -2.18 21.33 -3.61
N GLU A 109 -3.22 20.62 -4.02
CA GLU A 109 -4.12 19.89 -3.12
C GLU A 109 -3.98 18.38 -3.27
N VAL A 110 -4.04 17.64 -2.16
CA VAL A 110 -4.03 16.17 -2.14
C VAL A 110 -5.17 15.64 -1.28
N TYR A 111 -5.80 14.53 -1.70
CA TYR A 111 -7.03 14.00 -1.08
C TYR A 111 -6.87 12.51 -0.73
N LEU A 112 -6.64 12.23 0.55
CA LEU A 112 -6.28 10.91 1.06
C LEU A 112 -7.30 10.38 2.07
N GLN A 113 -7.36 9.06 2.22
CA GLN A 113 -8.03 8.46 3.37
C GLN A 113 -7.04 8.33 4.52
N MET A 114 -7.53 8.50 5.75
CA MET A 114 -6.74 8.18 6.93
C MET A 114 -6.33 6.71 6.88
N ALA A 115 -5.02 6.49 6.89
CA ALA A 115 -4.39 5.19 7.02
C ALA A 115 -3.53 5.14 8.29
N GLY A 116 -2.86 4.01 8.53
CA GLY A 116 -1.86 3.91 9.59
C GLY A 116 -0.68 4.87 9.32
N TRP A 117 -0.07 5.39 10.39
CA TRP A 117 1.07 6.30 10.29
C TRP A 117 2.42 5.55 10.25
N PRO A 118 3.41 6.01 9.44
CA PRO A 118 3.28 7.08 8.45
C PRO A 118 2.40 6.63 7.28
N ASP A 119 1.74 7.59 6.63
CA ASP A 119 0.80 7.27 5.56
C ASP A 119 1.58 6.72 4.34
N PRO A 120 1.23 5.52 3.84
CA PRO A 120 2.01 4.86 2.79
C PRO A 120 1.89 5.52 1.41
N LEU A 121 0.90 6.41 1.21
CA LEU A 121 0.58 7.04 -0.07
C LEU A 121 0.79 8.56 -0.04
N LEU A 122 0.91 9.17 1.14
CA LEU A 122 1.11 10.62 1.27
C LEU A 122 2.32 11.12 0.47
N GLY A 123 3.47 10.46 0.56
CA GLY A 123 4.65 10.86 -0.20
C GLY A 123 4.41 10.90 -1.72
N HIS A 124 3.67 9.91 -2.24
CA HIS A 124 3.30 9.85 -3.65
C HIS A 124 2.41 11.03 -4.06
N GLU A 125 1.35 11.30 -3.30
CA GLU A 125 0.43 12.40 -3.60
C GLU A 125 1.09 13.78 -3.44
N ILE A 126 1.98 13.94 -2.46
CA ILE A 126 2.73 15.18 -2.26
C ILE A 126 3.64 15.46 -3.46
N VAL A 127 4.21 14.45 -4.12
CA VAL A 127 4.99 14.67 -5.34
C VAL A 127 4.13 15.30 -6.45
N HIS A 128 2.89 14.82 -6.63
CA HIS A 128 1.96 15.41 -7.59
C HIS A 128 1.72 16.90 -7.30
N ALA A 129 1.49 17.26 -6.03
CA ALA A 129 1.29 18.65 -5.63
C ALA A 129 2.55 19.51 -5.74
N ALA A 130 3.72 18.99 -5.35
CA ALA A 130 4.98 19.73 -5.34
C ALA A 130 5.53 19.97 -6.76
N LEU A 131 5.33 19.02 -7.68
CA LEU A 131 5.76 19.17 -9.09
C LEU A 131 4.86 20.11 -9.90
N SER A 132 3.82 20.71 -9.31
CA SER A 132 2.95 21.66 -10.02
C SER A 132 3.73 22.85 -10.63
N GLU A 133 4.84 23.26 -10.00
CA GLU A 133 5.73 24.32 -10.51
C GLU A 133 6.45 23.92 -11.80
N ALA A 134 6.77 22.64 -11.95
CA ALA A 134 7.41 22.11 -13.16
C ALA A 134 6.41 21.86 -14.29
N GLY A 135 5.15 21.58 -13.95
CA GLY A 135 4.06 21.35 -14.90
C GLY A 135 3.65 22.58 -15.70
N ARG A 136 2.88 22.37 -16.77
CA ARG A 136 2.34 23.45 -17.61
C ARG A 136 0.82 23.33 -17.81
N GLY A 137 0.21 24.44 -18.18
CA GLY A 137 -1.21 24.51 -18.54
C GLY A 137 -2.16 24.41 -17.34
N PRO A 138 -3.47 24.21 -17.60
CA PRO A 138 -4.52 24.37 -16.59
C PRO A 138 -4.47 23.32 -15.47
N PHE A 139 -3.82 22.18 -15.70
CA PHE A 139 -3.72 21.10 -14.73
C PHE A 139 -2.37 21.06 -14.00
N ALA A 140 -1.37 21.84 -14.44
CA ALA A 140 -0.03 21.87 -13.87
C ALA A 140 0.63 20.47 -13.75
N VAL A 141 0.45 19.63 -14.77
CA VAL A 141 1.02 18.27 -14.84
C VAL A 141 1.87 18.09 -16.10
N ALA A 142 2.59 16.97 -16.17
CA ALA A 142 3.29 16.59 -17.38
C ALA A 142 2.34 16.41 -18.54
N SER A 143 2.52 17.22 -19.59
CA SER A 143 1.56 17.34 -20.67
C SER A 143 2.18 17.87 -21.95
N THR A 144 1.64 17.43 -23.08
CA THR A 144 1.98 17.91 -24.42
C THR A 144 0.92 18.92 -24.90
N LEU A 145 1.15 19.51 -26.08
CA LEU A 145 0.26 20.53 -26.68
C LEU A 145 -0.06 21.68 -25.71
N GLY A 146 0.98 22.21 -25.06
CA GLY A 146 0.86 23.39 -24.18
C GLY A 146 0.03 23.17 -22.91
N GLY A 147 -0.21 21.93 -22.49
CA GLY A 147 -0.97 21.65 -21.26
C GLY A 147 -2.22 20.79 -21.43
N LEU A 148 -2.63 20.52 -22.67
CA LEU A 148 -3.96 19.97 -22.97
C LEU A 148 -4.02 18.44 -22.95
N ILE A 149 -2.92 17.77 -23.28
CA ILE A 149 -2.87 16.31 -23.30
C ILE A 149 -1.88 15.83 -22.24
N PRO A 150 -2.36 15.37 -21.07
CA PRO A 150 -1.50 14.81 -20.03
C PRO A 150 -0.69 13.62 -20.53
N ASN A 151 0.48 13.41 -19.94
CA ASN A 151 1.25 12.19 -20.08
C ASN A 151 1.24 11.44 -18.73
N PRO A 152 0.24 10.57 -18.48
CA PRO A 152 0.08 9.88 -17.20
C PRO A 152 1.29 9.04 -16.83
N GLY A 153 2.03 8.53 -17.81
CA GLY A 153 3.30 7.85 -17.62
C GLY A 153 4.36 8.65 -16.89
N ILE A 154 4.55 9.90 -17.30
CA ILE A 154 5.51 10.82 -16.67
C ILE A 154 4.97 11.31 -15.34
N VAL A 155 3.67 11.61 -15.24
CA VAL A 155 3.02 12.07 -14.00
C VAL A 155 3.15 11.03 -12.89
N GLU A 156 2.67 9.81 -13.12
CA GLU A 156 2.72 8.74 -12.13
C GLU A 156 4.14 8.20 -11.94
N GLY A 157 4.92 8.12 -13.03
CA GLY A 157 6.32 7.72 -12.99
C GLY A 157 7.16 8.64 -12.10
N ALA A 158 6.97 9.96 -12.18
CA ALA A 158 7.66 10.92 -11.32
C ALA A 158 7.28 10.75 -9.84
N ALA A 159 6.00 10.54 -9.54
CA ALA A 159 5.52 10.30 -8.18
C ALA A 159 6.14 9.02 -7.58
N VAL A 160 6.06 7.89 -8.29
CA VAL A 160 6.70 6.64 -7.86
C VAL A 160 8.22 6.80 -7.74
N ALA A 161 8.85 7.49 -8.69
CA ALA A 161 10.30 7.66 -8.70
C ALA A 161 10.80 8.58 -7.58
N LEU A 162 10.04 9.58 -7.12
CA LEU A 162 10.49 10.49 -6.07
C LEU A 162 10.09 10.01 -4.67
N ALA A 163 8.85 9.51 -4.50
CA ALA A 163 8.38 8.91 -3.25
C ALA A 163 9.06 7.55 -2.95
N TRP A 164 9.51 6.88 -4.01
CA TRP A 164 10.15 5.56 -4.01
C TRP A 164 9.27 4.51 -3.34
N ASP A 165 8.13 4.23 -3.98
CA ASP A 165 7.08 3.36 -3.44
C ASP A 165 7.57 1.91 -3.33
N ILE A 166 7.98 1.51 -2.13
CA ILE A 166 8.21 0.10 -1.79
C ILE A 166 6.87 -0.60 -1.64
N ARG A 167 6.66 -1.70 -2.36
CA ARG A 167 5.44 -2.51 -2.31
C ARG A 167 5.80 -3.97 -2.17
N ASP A 168 5.22 -4.63 -1.17
CA ASP A 168 5.42 -6.06 -0.91
C ASP A 168 6.91 -6.44 -0.72
N ASP A 169 7.67 -5.56 -0.04
CA ASP A 169 9.12 -5.65 0.16
C ASP A 169 9.96 -5.67 -1.13
N LEU A 170 9.39 -5.14 -2.22
CA LEU A 170 10.06 -4.94 -3.50
C LEU A 170 10.04 -3.46 -3.87
N ASP A 171 11.15 -2.96 -4.39
CA ASP A 171 11.22 -1.63 -5.00
C ASP A 171 10.84 -1.64 -6.50
N PRO A 172 10.59 -0.48 -7.13
CA PRO A 172 10.21 -0.40 -8.54
C PRO A 172 11.21 -1.05 -9.51
N ASP A 173 12.51 -1.07 -9.19
CA ASP A 173 13.52 -1.69 -10.04
C ASP A 173 13.44 -3.21 -9.97
N GLN A 174 13.20 -3.78 -8.79
CA GLN A 174 13.00 -5.22 -8.62
C GLN A 174 11.74 -5.69 -9.37
N TRP A 175 10.63 -4.94 -9.24
CA TRP A 175 9.41 -5.19 -10.03
C TRP A 175 9.69 -5.17 -11.54
N SER A 176 10.39 -4.14 -12.01
CA SER A 176 10.72 -3.97 -13.43
C SER A 176 11.67 -5.05 -13.95
N ARG A 177 12.64 -5.47 -13.13
CA ARG A 177 13.51 -6.59 -13.44
C ARG A 177 12.74 -7.89 -13.59
N ILE A 178 11.81 -8.18 -12.69
CA ILE A 178 11.01 -9.42 -12.78
C ILE A 178 10.14 -9.42 -14.04
N MET A 179 9.53 -8.28 -14.38
CA MET A 179 8.80 -8.12 -15.64
C MET A 179 9.70 -8.31 -16.86
N LEU A 180 10.93 -7.78 -16.83
CA LEU A 180 11.90 -7.93 -17.92
C LEU A 180 12.25 -9.39 -18.17
N ASP A 181 12.58 -10.15 -17.12
CA ASP A 181 12.92 -11.57 -17.22
C ASP A 181 11.77 -12.43 -17.78
N ARG A 182 10.52 -11.97 -17.59
CA ARG A 182 9.30 -12.65 -18.07
C ARG A 182 8.87 -12.19 -19.46
N GLY A 183 9.53 -11.20 -20.06
CA GLY A 183 9.08 -10.57 -21.31
C GLY A 183 7.75 -9.81 -21.16
N GLU A 184 7.42 -9.39 -19.94
CA GLU A 184 6.16 -8.71 -19.57
C GLU A 184 6.34 -7.22 -19.29
N LEU A 185 7.58 -6.71 -19.36
CA LEU A 185 7.88 -5.29 -19.15
C LEU A 185 7.28 -4.45 -20.29
N PRO A 186 6.39 -3.49 -19.99
CA PRO A 186 5.82 -2.65 -21.03
C PRO A 186 6.90 -1.80 -21.71
N PRO A 187 6.82 -1.58 -23.04
CA PRO A 187 7.80 -0.76 -23.75
C PRO A 187 7.71 0.70 -23.32
N ALA A 188 8.82 1.41 -23.39
CA ALA A 188 8.95 2.76 -22.85
C ALA A 188 8.00 3.77 -23.52
N ASP A 189 7.70 3.63 -24.81
CA ASP A 189 6.75 4.48 -25.54
C ASP A 189 5.31 4.32 -25.03
N ALA A 190 4.92 3.10 -24.65
CA ALA A 190 3.63 2.83 -24.04
C ALA A 190 3.58 3.35 -22.60
N LEU A 191 4.69 3.20 -21.84
CA LEU A 191 4.80 3.73 -20.48
C LEU A 191 4.72 5.25 -20.44
N MET A 192 5.45 5.95 -21.31
CA MET A 192 5.55 7.42 -21.34
C MET A 192 4.57 8.05 -22.32
N SER A 193 3.32 7.58 -22.30
CA SER A 193 2.22 8.13 -23.11
C SER A 193 0.86 7.89 -22.48
N MET A 194 -0.21 8.31 -23.17
CA MET A 194 -1.60 8.01 -22.79
C MET A 194 -1.92 6.51 -22.75
N ARG A 195 -1.11 5.67 -23.41
CA ARG A 195 -1.27 4.20 -23.36
C ARG A 195 -0.96 3.63 -21.97
N PHE A 196 -0.26 4.37 -21.11
CA PHE A 196 -0.05 3.98 -19.71
C PHE A 196 -1.36 3.57 -19.03
N SER A 197 -2.43 4.32 -19.25
CA SER A 197 -3.73 4.08 -18.60
C SER A 197 -4.37 2.75 -19.00
N SER A 198 -4.03 2.17 -20.15
CA SER A 198 -4.58 0.86 -20.54
C SER A 198 -3.80 -0.34 -19.97
N LEU A 199 -2.60 -0.10 -19.43
CA LEU A 199 -1.75 -1.13 -18.83
C LEU A 199 -2.28 -1.56 -17.45
N PRO A 200 -2.03 -2.81 -17.01
CA PRO A 200 -2.30 -3.21 -15.63
C PRO A 200 -1.57 -2.30 -14.64
N ALA A 201 -2.29 -1.74 -13.67
CA ALA A 201 -1.80 -0.64 -12.82
C ALA A 201 -0.43 -0.94 -12.18
N ARG A 202 -0.26 -2.11 -11.55
CA ARG A 202 1.03 -2.45 -10.91
C ARG A 202 2.20 -2.48 -11.92
N ARG A 203 1.97 -3.00 -13.13
CA ARG A 203 2.99 -3.01 -14.20
C ARG A 203 3.35 -1.60 -14.61
N ALA A 204 2.33 -0.78 -14.86
CA ALA A 204 2.48 0.59 -15.34
C ALA A 204 3.27 1.45 -14.34
N TYR A 205 2.82 1.51 -13.09
CA TYR A 205 3.39 2.38 -12.06
C TYR A 205 4.82 1.98 -11.70
N MET A 206 5.10 0.70 -11.50
CA MET A 206 6.44 0.24 -11.11
C MET A 206 7.45 0.42 -12.26
N ALA A 207 7.06 0.09 -13.50
CA ALA A 207 7.92 0.27 -14.66
C ALA A 207 8.19 1.76 -14.97
N ALA A 208 7.14 2.60 -14.94
CA ALA A 208 7.30 4.04 -15.16
C ALA A 208 8.17 4.67 -14.06
N GLY A 209 7.96 4.31 -12.80
CA GLY A 209 8.79 4.76 -11.68
C GLY A 209 10.26 4.36 -11.81
N SER A 210 10.55 3.10 -12.18
CA SER A 210 11.91 2.64 -12.43
C SER A 210 12.56 3.37 -13.61
N LEU A 211 11.85 3.55 -14.73
CA LEU A 211 12.36 4.26 -15.90
C LEU A 211 12.65 5.73 -15.60
N ILE A 212 11.77 6.42 -14.87
CA ILE A 212 11.99 7.81 -14.46
C ILE A 212 13.16 7.90 -13.45
N ARG A 213 13.28 6.98 -12.50
CA ARG A 213 14.46 6.95 -11.61
C ARG A 213 15.76 6.74 -12.39
N PHE A 214 15.73 5.88 -13.40
CA PHE A 214 16.86 5.67 -14.31
C PHE A 214 17.19 6.93 -15.12
N LEU A 215 16.17 7.68 -15.59
CA LEU A 215 16.35 8.99 -16.23
C LEU A 215 17.08 9.96 -15.29
N ILE A 216 16.61 10.11 -14.05
CA ILE A 216 17.22 11.01 -13.05
C ILE A 216 18.68 10.61 -12.80
N ALA A 217 18.96 9.32 -12.65
CA ALA A 217 20.30 8.87 -12.32
C ALA A 217 21.30 8.98 -13.50
N SER A 218 20.82 8.81 -14.74
CA SER A 218 21.66 8.88 -15.94
C SER A 218 21.85 10.30 -16.46
N ARG A 219 20.83 11.16 -16.35
CA ARG A 219 20.79 12.51 -16.96
C ARG A 219 20.52 13.65 -15.98
N GLY A 220 20.37 13.36 -14.70
CA GLY A 220 20.13 14.36 -13.65
C GLY A 220 18.66 14.70 -13.45
N MET A 221 18.39 15.42 -12.36
CA MET A 221 17.04 15.89 -12.00
C MET A 221 16.46 16.85 -13.05
N ASP A 222 17.30 17.70 -13.66
CA ASP A 222 16.87 18.65 -14.70
C ASP A 222 16.21 17.93 -15.89
N ALA A 223 16.70 16.75 -16.25
CA ALA A 223 16.10 15.94 -17.31
C ALA A 223 14.68 15.45 -16.95
N LEU A 224 14.41 15.13 -15.69
CA LEU A 224 13.05 14.84 -15.23
C LEU A 224 12.20 16.12 -15.30
N LEU A 225 12.68 17.24 -14.79
CA LEU A 225 11.90 18.49 -14.77
C LEU A 225 11.56 18.97 -16.18
N ASP A 226 12.47 18.85 -17.14
CA ASP A 226 12.20 19.16 -18.53
C ASP A 226 11.24 18.15 -19.17
N ALA A 227 11.35 16.86 -18.84
CA ALA A 227 10.39 15.87 -19.31
C ALA A 227 8.98 16.12 -18.75
N TYR A 228 8.90 16.50 -17.47
CA TYR A 228 7.65 16.89 -16.82
C TYR A 228 7.09 18.15 -17.48
N ARG A 229 7.89 19.17 -17.72
CA ARG A 229 7.45 20.42 -18.35
C ARG A 229 6.89 20.25 -19.76
N HIS A 230 7.47 19.35 -20.56
CA HIS A 230 7.10 19.17 -21.97
C HIS A 230 6.21 17.94 -22.23
N GLY A 231 5.99 17.11 -21.21
CA GLY A 231 5.22 15.88 -21.33
C GLY A 231 5.86 14.82 -22.22
N SER A 232 7.19 14.89 -22.44
CA SER A 232 7.94 13.95 -23.26
C SER A 232 9.35 13.74 -22.72
N VAL A 233 9.86 12.51 -22.80
CA VAL A 233 11.24 12.20 -22.43
C VAL A 233 12.12 12.28 -23.67
N ASP A 234 13.13 13.16 -23.65
CA ASP A 234 14.06 13.28 -24.77
C ASP A 234 14.82 11.97 -25.02
N ALA A 235 15.03 11.63 -26.30
CA ALA A 235 15.74 10.42 -26.72
C ALA A 235 15.29 9.13 -26.00
N LEU A 236 13.98 8.96 -25.75
CA LEU A 236 13.41 7.82 -25.02
C LEU A 236 13.83 6.46 -25.59
N GLY A 237 13.83 6.31 -26.93
CA GLY A 237 14.27 5.07 -27.59
C GLY A 237 15.75 4.74 -27.40
N LYS A 238 16.60 5.71 -27.02
CA LYS A 238 18.00 5.45 -26.61
C LYS A 238 18.11 5.16 -25.12
N LEU A 239 17.19 5.68 -24.30
CA LEU A 239 17.16 5.48 -22.85
C LEU A 239 16.72 4.05 -22.51
N GLU A 240 15.72 3.52 -23.22
CA GLU A 240 15.10 2.23 -22.93
C GLU A 240 16.10 1.05 -22.95
N PRO A 241 16.95 0.85 -23.98
CA PRO A 241 17.94 -0.22 -23.96
C PRO A 241 18.96 -0.10 -22.81
N GLN A 242 19.31 1.14 -22.40
CA GLN A 242 20.22 1.38 -21.28
C GLN A 242 19.55 1.03 -19.95
N TRP A 243 18.27 1.38 -19.81
CA TRP A 243 17.45 1.00 -18.66
C TRP A 243 17.31 -0.52 -18.55
N HIS A 244 17.03 -1.22 -19.64
CA HIS A 244 17.00 -2.69 -19.65
C HIS A 244 18.34 -3.30 -19.26
N GLY A 245 19.46 -2.74 -19.76
CA GLY A 245 20.81 -3.16 -19.39
C GLY A 245 21.14 -2.91 -17.91
N TYR A 246 20.56 -1.88 -17.31
CA TYR A 246 20.60 -1.65 -15.87
C TYR A 246 19.75 -2.67 -15.10
N LEU A 247 18.49 -2.87 -15.49
CA LEU A 247 17.59 -3.82 -14.86
C LEU A 247 18.20 -5.22 -14.82
N ALA A 248 18.85 -5.65 -15.91
CA ALA A 248 19.56 -6.93 -16.00
C ALA A 248 20.64 -7.16 -14.92
N LYS A 249 21.04 -6.13 -14.17
CA LYS A 249 21.97 -6.21 -13.03
C LYS A 249 21.29 -6.10 -11.66
N VAL A 250 20.01 -5.74 -11.61
CA VAL A 250 19.22 -5.69 -10.38
C VAL A 250 19.05 -7.10 -9.84
N ALA A 251 19.43 -7.30 -8.57
CA ALA A 251 19.33 -8.58 -7.89
C ALA A 251 17.89 -8.82 -7.43
N VAL A 252 17.40 -10.04 -7.72
CA VAL A 252 16.09 -10.52 -7.29
C VAL A 252 16.19 -11.99 -6.92
N THR A 253 15.74 -12.33 -5.72
CA THR A 253 15.69 -13.68 -5.15
C THR A 253 14.52 -14.50 -5.71
N PRO A 254 14.52 -15.84 -5.58
CA PRO A 254 13.38 -16.67 -5.96
C PRO A 254 12.07 -16.32 -5.23
N GLN A 255 12.16 -15.94 -3.94
CA GLN A 255 11.00 -15.54 -3.16
C GLN A 255 10.38 -14.24 -3.69
N GLU A 256 11.21 -13.22 -3.92
CA GLU A 256 10.80 -11.95 -4.52
C GLU A 256 10.18 -12.14 -5.91
N ARG A 257 10.75 -13.03 -6.73
CA ARG A 257 10.16 -13.42 -8.02
C ARG A 257 8.75 -13.95 -7.80
N GLY A 258 8.60 -14.98 -6.96
CA GLY A 258 7.30 -15.61 -6.72
C GLY A 258 6.24 -14.63 -6.19
N ILE A 259 6.61 -13.70 -5.31
CA ILE A 259 5.73 -12.61 -4.84
C ILE A 259 5.31 -11.70 -6.01
N ALA A 260 6.21 -11.43 -6.95
CA ALA A 260 5.87 -10.56 -8.07
C ALA A 260 5.00 -11.26 -9.12
N GLU A 261 5.23 -12.53 -9.45
CA GLU A 261 4.40 -13.28 -10.42
C GLU A 261 2.92 -13.25 -10.01
N VAL A 262 2.71 -13.49 -8.72
CA VAL A 262 1.47 -13.36 -7.96
C VAL A 262 0.77 -12.02 -8.24
N ALA A 263 1.49 -10.91 -8.03
CA ALA A 263 0.89 -9.59 -8.02
C ALA A 263 0.70 -9.01 -9.43
N LEU A 264 1.50 -9.47 -10.40
CA LEU A 264 1.47 -9.05 -11.80
C LEU A 264 0.45 -9.80 -12.66
N ALA A 265 -0.13 -10.89 -12.14
CA ALA A 265 -1.16 -11.68 -12.81
C ALA A 265 -2.54 -10.98 -12.88
N GLN A 266 -2.73 -9.85 -12.19
CA GLN A 266 -4.00 -9.12 -12.21
C GLN A 266 -4.24 -8.43 -13.57
N PRO A 267 -5.42 -8.61 -14.20
CA PRO A 267 -5.76 -8.01 -15.48
C PRO A 267 -5.95 -6.48 -15.39
N SER A 268 -5.97 -5.81 -16.54
CA SER A 268 -6.26 -4.37 -16.62
C SER A 268 -7.74 -4.08 -16.30
N ILE A 269 -8.02 -2.91 -15.74
CA ILE A 269 -9.39 -2.45 -15.43
C ILE A 269 -10.23 -2.37 -16.72
N PHE A 270 -9.60 -2.08 -17.87
CA PHE A 270 -10.28 -1.98 -19.17
C PHE A 270 -10.53 -3.34 -19.85
N SER A 271 -9.96 -4.42 -19.33
CA SER A 271 -10.21 -5.79 -19.82
C SER A 271 -11.35 -6.51 -19.08
N ALA A 272 -11.93 -5.91 -18.06
CA ALA A 272 -13.03 -6.49 -17.29
C ALA A 272 -14.35 -6.36 -18.06
N VAL A 273 -14.59 -7.25 -19.03
CA VAL A 273 -15.94 -7.49 -19.55
C VAL A 273 -16.66 -8.37 -18.54
N CYS A 274 -17.42 -7.78 -17.63
CA CYS A 274 -18.31 -8.54 -16.77
C CYS A 274 -19.76 -8.25 -17.15
N PRO A 275 -20.56 -9.28 -17.47
CA PRO A 275 -22.01 -9.16 -17.42
C PRO A 275 -22.39 -8.61 -16.04
N HIS A 276 -23.25 -7.58 -15.95
CA HIS A 276 -23.63 -6.92 -14.69
C HIS A 276 -24.01 -7.92 -13.57
N THR A 277 -24.60 -9.07 -13.94
CA THR A 277 -24.91 -10.18 -13.02
C THR A 277 -23.70 -10.71 -12.26
N LEU A 278 -22.56 -10.94 -12.93
CA LEU A 278 -21.34 -11.44 -12.29
C LEU A 278 -20.75 -10.41 -11.33
N ALA A 279 -20.82 -9.12 -11.68
CA ALA A 279 -20.39 -8.04 -10.79
C ALA A 279 -21.25 -7.97 -9.52
N GLN A 280 -22.57 -8.15 -9.64
CA GLN A 280 -23.48 -8.19 -8.50
C GLN A 280 -23.21 -9.42 -7.61
N LEU A 281 -23.02 -10.61 -8.19
CA LEU A 281 -22.71 -11.83 -7.42
C LEU A 281 -21.38 -11.71 -6.67
N ARG A 282 -20.35 -11.12 -7.27
CA ARG A 282 -19.08 -10.84 -6.58
C ARG A 282 -19.26 -9.88 -5.40
N ALA A 283 -20.10 -8.85 -5.56
CA ALA A 283 -20.40 -7.93 -4.46
C ALA A 283 -21.14 -8.64 -3.32
N ASN A 284 -22.10 -9.52 -3.64
CA ASN A 284 -22.81 -10.34 -2.67
C ASN A 284 -21.86 -11.29 -1.94
N LEU A 285 -21.00 -12.00 -2.68
CA LEU A 285 -20.01 -12.92 -2.11
C LEU A 285 -19.11 -12.23 -1.08
N HIS A 286 -18.67 -11.00 -1.39
CA HIS A 286 -17.88 -10.21 -0.44
C HIS A 286 -18.66 -9.89 0.83
N GLY A 287 -19.94 -9.52 0.70
CA GLY A 287 -20.84 -9.27 1.84
C GLY A 287 -21.11 -10.52 2.68
N ASP A 288 -21.40 -11.66 2.04
CA ASP A 288 -21.68 -12.95 2.68
C ASP A 288 -20.44 -13.47 3.42
N ALA A 289 -19.26 -13.38 2.80
CA ALA A 289 -17.98 -13.73 3.41
C ALA A 289 -17.66 -12.81 4.61
N ALA A 290 -17.90 -11.51 4.47
CA ALA A 290 -17.75 -10.56 5.57
C ALA A 290 -18.71 -10.88 6.72
N ALA A 291 -19.92 -11.38 6.43
CA ALA A 291 -20.92 -11.83 7.40
C ALA A 291 -20.61 -13.22 8.01
N ARG A 292 -19.68 -14.00 7.44
CA ARG A 292 -19.43 -15.42 7.79
C ARG A 292 -20.68 -16.29 7.62
N ASP A 293 -21.54 -15.94 6.67
CA ASP A 293 -22.70 -16.76 6.30
C ASP A 293 -22.25 -17.81 5.28
N ASP A 294 -21.65 -18.90 5.78
CA ASP A 294 -21.09 -19.95 4.91
C ASP A 294 -22.15 -20.58 4.00
N ALA A 295 -23.42 -20.62 4.42
CA ALA A 295 -24.50 -21.12 3.57
C ALA A 295 -24.70 -20.24 2.33
N ARG A 296 -24.77 -18.91 2.51
CA ARG A 296 -24.85 -17.97 1.38
C ARG A 296 -23.57 -17.94 0.56
N VAL A 297 -22.39 -18.02 1.19
CA VAL A 297 -21.12 -18.09 0.46
C VAL A 297 -21.11 -19.29 -0.49
N LEU A 298 -21.53 -20.47 -0.02
CA LEU A 298 -21.61 -21.67 -0.86
C LEU A 298 -22.57 -21.48 -2.04
N GLU A 299 -23.75 -20.89 -1.81
CA GLU A 299 -24.74 -20.59 -2.86
C GLU A 299 -24.19 -19.61 -3.89
N THR A 300 -23.68 -18.46 -3.44
CA THR A 300 -23.16 -17.40 -4.31
C THR A 300 -21.94 -17.86 -5.11
N CYS A 301 -21.03 -18.63 -4.49
CA CYS A 301 -19.88 -19.21 -5.20
C CYS A 301 -20.30 -20.16 -6.33
N ARG A 302 -21.28 -21.04 -6.08
CA ARG A 302 -21.80 -21.95 -7.11
C ARG A 302 -22.45 -21.19 -8.26
N ALA A 303 -23.27 -20.18 -7.95
CA ALA A 303 -23.87 -19.32 -8.97
C ALA A 303 -22.82 -18.59 -9.83
N ILE A 304 -21.68 -18.18 -9.25
CA ILE A 304 -20.57 -17.60 -10.01
C ILE A 304 -19.91 -18.66 -10.91
N LEU A 305 -19.59 -19.83 -10.37
CA LEU A 305 -18.90 -20.90 -11.12
C LEU A 305 -19.78 -21.54 -12.21
N ASP A 306 -21.11 -21.50 -12.07
CA ASP A 306 -22.05 -21.88 -13.13
C ASP A 306 -21.99 -20.92 -14.33
N ILE A 307 -21.65 -19.64 -14.09
CA ILE A 307 -21.48 -18.62 -15.14
C ILE A 307 -20.06 -18.66 -15.72
N ASP A 308 -19.06 -18.80 -14.86
CA ASP A 308 -17.64 -18.82 -15.21
C ASP A 308 -16.90 -19.84 -14.33
N ASP A 309 -16.72 -21.07 -14.84
CA ASP A 309 -16.01 -22.12 -14.11
C ASP A 309 -14.52 -21.77 -13.86
N ALA A 310 -13.96 -20.80 -14.60
CA ALA A 310 -12.58 -20.36 -14.39
C ALA A 310 -12.44 -19.27 -13.30
N GLU A 311 -13.53 -18.90 -12.61
CA GLU A 311 -13.52 -17.85 -11.59
C GLU A 311 -12.78 -18.31 -10.31
N ALA A 312 -11.48 -18.00 -10.27
CA ALA A 312 -10.58 -18.44 -9.21
C ALA A 312 -10.95 -17.91 -7.81
N GLN A 313 -11.54 -16.71 -7.71
CA GLN A 313 -11.83 -16.05 -6.43
C GLN A 313 -13.03 -16.71 -5.74
N ALA A 314 -14.08 -17.00 -6.51
CA ALA A 314 -15.25 -17.76 -6.08
C ALA A 314 -14.85 -19.19 -5.73
N ARG A 315 -14.00 -19.85 -6.52
CA ARG A 315 -13.48 -21.18 -6.18
C ARG A 315 -12.67 -21.17 -4.89
N ALA A 316 -11.81 -20.18 -4.66
CA ALA A 316 -11.08 -20.03 -3.40
C ALA A 316 -12.00 -19.80 -2.18
N ALA A 317 -13.03 -18.96 -2.33
CA ALA A 317 -14.03 -18.74 -1.27
C ALA A 317 -14.85 -20.01 -1.00
N LEU A 318 -15.17 -20.78 -2.05
CA LEU A 318 -15.88 -22.06 -1.97
C LEU A 318 -15.08 -23.09 -1.15
N VAL A 319 -13.77 -23.21 -1.39
CA VAL A 319 -12.86 -24.09 -0.60
C VAL A 319 -12.99 -23.78 0.89
N GLY A 320 -12.88 -22.50 1.28
CA GLY A 320 -12.97 -22.09 2.68
C GLY A 320 -14.32 -22.41 3.32
N ALA A 321 -15.43 -22.14 2.61
CA ALA A 321 -16.78 -22.39 3.12
C ALA A 321 -17.12 -23.89 3.23
N LEU A 322 -16.70 -24.70 2.25
CA LEU A 322 -16.84 -26.16 2.30
C LEU A 322 -16.06 -26.74 3.48
N ALA A 323 -14.83 -26.26 3.68
CA ALA A 323 -13.96 -26.71 4.75
C ALA A 323 -14.55 -26.41 6.12
N ARG A 324 -15.03 -25.18 6.36
CA ARG A 324 -15.70 -24.80 7.62
C ARG A 324 -17.00 -25.58 7.86
N SER A 325 -17.69 -25.96 6.79
CA SER A 325 -18.88 -26.81 6.85
C SER A 325 -18.57 -28.30 7.06
N GLY A 326 -17.30 -28.68 7.27
CA GLY A 326 -16.88 -30.06 7.49
C GLY A 326 -16.80 -30.93 6.21
N LYS A 327 -17.09 -30.36 5.03
CA LYS A 327 -17.10 -31.05 3.73
C LYS A 327 -15.69 -31.18 3.15
N ARG A 328 -14.86 -31.97 3.83
CA ARG A 328 -13.42 -32.11 3.57
C ARG A 328 -13.12 -32.51 2.13
N ASP A 329 -13.76 -33.57 1.63
CA ASP A 329 -13.43 -34.13 0.32
C ASP A 329 -13.82 -33.17 -0.82
N GLU A 330 -14.97 -32.49 -0.69
CA GLU A 330 -15.38 -31.44 -1.62
C GLU A 330 -14.40 -30.25 -1.59
N ALA A 331 -13.99 -29.80 -0.40
CA ALA A 331 -13.05 -28.68 -0.26
C ALA A 331 -11.69 -28.99 -0.88
N LEU A 332 -11.18 -30.22 -0.66
CA LEU A 332 -9.91 -30.67 -1.23
C LEU A 332 -10.00 -30.77 -2.75
N ALA A 333 -11.10 -31.32 -3.30
CA ALA A 333 -11.30 -31.40 -4.74
C ALA A 333 -11.30 -30.01 -5.41
N GLU A 334 -11.96 -29.02 -4.82
CA GLU A 334 -11.95 -27.65 -5.33
C GLU A 334 -10.58 -26.96 -5.19
N LEU A 335 -9.82 -27.27 -4.12
CA LEU A 335 -8.46 -26.77 -3.95
C LEU A 335 -7.51 -27.34 -5.00
N GLU A 336 -7.60 -28.64 -5.30
CA GLU A 336 -6.78 -29.26 -6.36
C GLU A 336 -7.16 -28.73 -7.74
N ARG A 337 -8.46 -28.56 -8.04
CA ARG A 337 -8.89 -27.89 -9.28
C ARG A 337 -8.32 -26.47 -9.38
N LEU A 338 -8.26 -25.74 -8.28
CA LEU A 338 -7.67 -24.40 -8.24
C LEU A 338 -6.15 -24.44 -8.46
N ARG A 339 -5.45 -25.47 -7.97
CA ARG A 339 -4.00 -25.67 -8.19
C ARG A 339 -3.67 -26.09 -9.62
N GLU A 340 -4.48 -26.98 -10.20
CA GLU A 340 -4.33 -27.50 -11.56
C GLU A 340 -4.71 -26.47 -12.63
N ALA A 341 -5.61 -25.54 -12.29
CA ALA A 341 -5.98 -24.44 -13.17
C ALA A 341 -4.74 -23.57 -13.47
N MET A 342 -4.17 -23.76 -14.67
CA MET A 342 -2.99 -23.02 -15.15
C MET A 342 -3.18 -21.49 -15.13
N THR A 343 -4.43 -21.03 -15.06
CA THR A 343 -4.81 -19.62 -15.02
C THR A 343 -5.00 -19.07 -13.60
N ALA A 344 -5.05 -19.92 -12.57
CA ALA A 344 -5.30 -19.47 -11.20
C ALA A 344 -4.08 -18.72 -10.64
N PRO A 345 -4.24 -17.47 -10.19
CA PRO A 345 -3.17 -16.75 -9.52
C PRO A 345 -2.74 -17.47 -8.22
N LYS A 346 -1.43 -17.71 -8.07
CA LYS A 346 -0.82 -18.29 -6.84
C LYS A 346 -1.30 -17.67 -5.51
N PRO A 347 -1.65 -16.37 -5.38
CA PRO A 347 -2.18 -15.81 -4.13
C PRO A 347 -3.56 -16.31 -3.80
N ILE A 348 -4.38 -16.54 -4.84
CA ILE A 348 -5.73 -17.02 -4.68
C ILE A 348 -5.67 -18.49 -4.23
N VAL A 349 -4.74 -19.27 -4.80
CA VAL A 349 -4.40 -20.61 -4.30
C VAL A 349 -3.92 -20.55 -2.84
N ALA A 350 -2.99 -19.66 -2.51
CA ALA A 350 -2.47 -19.51 -1.15
C ALA A 350 -3.55 -19.05 -0.15
N ALA A 351 -4.46 -18.18 -0.55
CA ALA A 351 -5.60 -17.75 0.27
C ALA A 351 -6.62 -18.88 0.48
N ALA A 352 -6.88 -19.69 -0.56
CA ALA A 352 -7.71 -20.89 -0.44
C ALA A 352 -7.06 -21.93 0.50
N LEU A 353 -5.76 -22.16 0.36
CA LEU A 353 -4.97 -23.04 1.22
C LEU A 353 -4.99 -22.56 2.68
N GLU A 354 -4.82 -21.25 2.91
CA GLU A 354 -4.92 -20.66 4.25
C GLU A 354 -6.32 -20.83 4.83
N ALA A 355 -7.38 -20.57 4.07
CA ALA A 355 -8.75 -20.77 4.53
C ALA A 355 -9.05 -22.25 4.84
N TYR A 356 -8.45 -23.17 4.08
CA TYR A 356 -8.54 -24.61 4.33
C TYR A 356 -7.78 -25.01 5.60
N ALA A 357 -6.59 -24.46 5.85
CA ALA A 357 -5.83 -24.66 7.08
C ALA A 357 -6.58 -24.13 8.32
N ASP A 358 -7.10 -22.90 8.24
CA ASP A 358 -7.88 -22.25 9.30
C ASP A 358 -9.14 -23.07 9.66
N ALA A 359 -9.80 -23.64 8.65
CA ALA A 359 -10.96 -24.51 8.85
C ALA A 359 -10.58 -25.84 9.53
N ASN A 360 -9.47 -26.48 9.13
CA ASN A 360 -9.00 -27.70 9.80
C ASN A 360 -8.63 -27.43 11.26
N TRP A 361 -8.00 -26.29 11.56
CA TRP A 361 -7.76 -25.89 12.96
C TRP A 361 -9.09 -25.75 13.72
N THR A 362 -10.05 -25.02 13.16
CA THR A 362 -11.37 -24.81 13.79
C THR A 362 -12.12 -26.12 14.06
N LEU A 363 -11.93 -27.14 13.21
CA LEU A 363 -12.52 -28.48 13.38
C LEU A 363 -11.72 -29.41 14.30
N GLY A 364 -10.65 -28.93 14.93
CA GLY A 364 -9.79 -29.72 15.82
C GLY A 364 -8.82 -30.67 15.12
N ARG A 365 -8.64 -30.52 13.80
CA ARG A 365 -7.74 -31.32 12.96
C ARG A 365 -6.35 -30.67 12.92
N TYR A 366 -5.67 -30.71 14.06
CA TYR A 366 -4.46 -29.92 14.29
C TYR A 366 -3.27 -30.37 13.44
N ASP A 367 -3.07 -31.67 13.25
CA ASP A 367 -1.96 -32.19 12.45
C ASP A 367 -2.12 -31.81 10.97
N GLU A 368 -3.33 -31.93 10.42
CA GLU A 368 -3.61 -31.47 9.06
C GLU A 368 -3.46 -29.96 8.92
N ALA A 369 -3.96 -29.18 9.86
CA ALA A 369 -3.78 -27.72 9.85
C ALA A 369 -2.28 -27.34 9.87
N ALA A 370 -1.47 -28.03 10.69
CA ALA A 370 -0.03 -27.78 10.80
C ALA A 370 0.68 -28.07 9.47
N ALA A 371 0.38 -29.22 8.84
CA ALA A 371 0.93 -29.57 7.53
C ALA A 371 0.56 -28.55 6.44
N LEU A 372 -0.69 -28.06 6.44
CA LEU A 372 -1.15 -27.06 5.48
C LEU A 372 -0.47 -25.70 5.69
N TYR A 373 -0.23 -25.28 6.94
CA TYR A 373 0.55 -24.07 7.19
C TYR A 373 2.03 -24.23 6.83
N ASP A 374 2.63 -25.41 7.04
CA ASP A 374 4.00 -25.69 6.60
C ASP A 374 4.11 -25.59 5.07
N GLU A 375 3.12 -26.13 4.33
CA GLU A 375 3.02 -25.96 2.89
C GLU A 375 2.89 -24.47 2.51
N LEU A 376 1.99 -23.75 3.18
CA LEU A 376 1.74 -22.33 2.92
C LEU A 376 2.97 -21.44 3.17
N LEU A 377 3.82 -21.80 4.14
CA LEU A 377 5.07 -21.11 4.46
C LEU A 377 6.18 -21.40 3.45
N ALA A 378 6.09 -22.51 2.70
CA ALA A 378 6.99 -22.82 1.59
C ALA A 378 6.62 -22.04 0.30
N LEU A 379 5.41 -21.50 0.20
CA LEU A 379 4.97 -20.72 -0.95
C LEU A 379 5.51 -19.28 -0.90
N PRO A 380 5.95 -18.71 -2.04
CA PRO A 380 6.29 -17.30 -2.12
C PRO A 380 5.08 -16.40 -1.82
N ARG A 381 5.14 -15.67 -0.70
CA ARG A 381 4.08 -14.79 -0.21
C ARG A 381 4.68 -13.53 0.41
N THR A 382 3.87 -12.49 0.50
CA THR A 382 4.26 -11.22 1.14
C THR A 382 4.44 -11.43 2.65
N ASP A 383 5.29 -10.60 3.27
CA ASP A 383 5.75 -10.85 4.64
C ASP A 383 4.63 -10.84 5.67
N GLY A 384 3.62 -9.98 5.50
CA GLY A 384 2.46 -9.87 6.40
C GLY A 384 1.70 -11.20 6.57
N PRO A 385 1.10 -11.75 5.50
CA PRO A 385 0.45 -13.06 5.53
C PRO A 385 1.37 -14.19 5.96
N SER A 386 2.65 -14.20 5.53
CA SER A 386 3.60 -15.21 6.00
C SER A 386 3.81 -15.18 7.52
N ARG A 387 3.96 -14.01 8.14
CA ARG A 387 4.07 -13.88 9.61
C ARG A 387 2.81 -14.37 10.32
N GLN A 388 1.62 -14.10 9.77
CA GLN A 388 0.39 -14.61 10.36
C GLN A 388 0.36 -16.14 10.33
N SER A 389 0.70 -16.75 9.19
CA SER A 389 0.79 -18.21 9.07
C SER A 389 1.87 -18.81 9.99
N GLU A 390 3.01 -18.14 10.22
CA GLU A 390 4.01 -18.58 11.20
C GLU A 390 3.45 -18.60 12.63
N VAL A 391 2.72 -17.55 13.05
CA VAL A 391 2.08 -17.52 14.37
C VAL A 391 1.03 -18.62 14.52
N LYS A 392 0.21 -18.84 13.50
CA LYS A 392 -0.78 -19.92 13.46
C LYS A 392 -0.10 -21.31 13.56
N ARG A 393 1.00 -21.50 12.82
CA ARG A 393 1.78 -22.74 12.84
C ARG A 393 2.44 -23.02 14.18
N LEU A 394 2.99 -22.00 14.83
CA LEU A 394 3.59 -22.09 16.18
C LEU A 394 2.54 -22.49 17.22
N ALA A 395 1.35 -21.89 17.15
CA ALA A 395 0.24 -22.18 18.07
C ALA A 395 -0.16 -23.66 18.05
N LEU A 396 -0.15 -24.29 16.87
CA LEU A 396 -0.48 -25.72 16.73
C LEU A 396 0.56 -26.65 17.37
N SER A 397 1.79 -26.18 17.60
CA SER A 397 2.82 -26.91 18.34
C SER A 397 2.91 -26.52 19.82
N GLY A 398 2.11 -25.56 20.27
CA GLY A 398 2.05 -25.10 21.65
C GLY A 398 1.09 -25.92 22.52
N ASP A 399 1.01 -25.55 23.80
CA ASP A 399 0.07 -26.13 24.75
C ASP A 399 -1.40 -25.81 24.35
N PRO A 400 -2.38 -26.66 24.69
CA PRO A 400 -3.78 -26.47 24.30
C PRO A 400 -4.33 -25.09 24.65
N SER A 401 -4.03 -24.57 25.84
CA SER A 401 -4.50 -23.25 26.28
C SER A 401 -3.89 -22.10 25.46
N GLU A 402 -2.63 -22.23 25.02
CA GLU A 402 -2.03 -21.23 24.13
C GLU A 402 -2.67 -21.27 22.75
N ARG A 403 -2.85 -22.48 22.22
CA ARG A 403 -3.49 -22.72 20.93
C ARG A 403 -4.89 -22.10 20.89
N ASP A 404 -5.68 -22.27 21.93
CA ASP A 404 -7.05 -21.72 22.00
C ASP A 404 -7.05 -20.19 22.02
N LEU A 405 -6.11 -19.57 22.75
CA LEU A 405 -5.96 -18.11 22.78
C LEU A 405 -5.54 -17.54 21.41
N ILE A 406 -4.56 -18.15 20.74
CA ILE A 406 -4.12 -17.69 19.42
C ILE A 406 -5.23 -17.93 18.38
N HIS A 407 -5.96 -19.05 18.46
CA HIS A 407 -7.15 -19.28 17.62
C HIS A 407 -8.16 -18.15 17.79
N GLN A 408 -8.54 -17.83 19.03
CA GLN A 408 -9.49 -16.75 19.31
C GLN A 408 -8.98 -15.39 18.80
N MET A 409 -7.68 -15.10 18.92
CA MET A 409 -7.13 -13.83 18.46
C MET A 409 -7.07 -13.73 16.92
N MET A 410 -6.73 -14.83 16.23
CA MET A 410 -6.38 -14.82 14.80
C MET A 410 -7.51 -15.28 13.88
N LEU A 411 -8.40 -16.14 14.37
CA LEU A 411 -9.47 -16.77 13.57
C LEU A 411 -10.87 -16.33 14.01
N ASP A 412 -11.09 -15.94 15.27
CA ASP A 412 -12.41 -15.43 15.70
C ASP A 412 -12.59 -13.93 15.41
N ARG A 413 -13.84 -13.47 15.48
CA ARG A 413 -14.14 -12.03 15.44
C ARG A 413 -13.86 -11.41 16.80
N THR A 414 -12.64 -10.94 16.94
CA THR A 414 -12.14 -10.38 18.18
C THR A 414 -12.01 -8.86 18.06
N SER A 415 -12.64 -8.12 18.97
CA SER A 415 -12.44 -6.66 19.05
C SER A 415 -11.02 -6.36 19.50
N SER A 416 -10.48 -5.18 19.17
CA SER A 416 -9.10 -4.81 19.57
C SER A 416 -8.89 -4.91 21.10
N ALA A 417 -9.89 -4.55 21.92
CA ALA A 417 -9.80 -4.68 23.37
C ALA A 417 -9.65 -6.14 23.82
N VAL A 418 -10.41 -7.05 23.22
CA VAL A 418 -10.31 -8.49 23.52
C VAL A 418 -8.98 -9.06 22.99
N ALA A 419 -8.51 -8.61 21.83
CA ALA A 419 -7.22 -9.03 21.28
C ALA A 419 -6.05 -8.63 22.19
N VAL A 420 -6.08 -7.43 22.78
CA VAL A 420 -5.09 -7.00 23.79
C VAL A 420 -5.16 -7.89 25.03
N HIS A 421 -6.36 -8.17 25.55
CA HIS A 421 -6.53 -9.07 26.71
C HIS A 421 -5.97 -10.47 26.44
N ILE A 422 -6.23 -11.04 25.26
CA ILE A 422 -5.68 -12.34 24.85
C ILE A 422 -4.16 -12.28 24.78
N ALA A 423 -3.59 -11.23 24.17
CA ALA A 423 -2.15 -11.09 24.06
C ALA A 423 -1.44 -10.94 25.41
N GLN A 424 -2.09 -10.29 26.39
CA GLN A 424 -1.62 -10.24 27.78
C GLN A 424 -1.57 -11.62 28.44
N ALA A 425 -2.62 -12.42 28.26
CA ALA A 425 -2.64 -13.80 28.75
C ALA A 425 -1.50 -14.63 28.11
N LEU A 426 -1.29 -14.49 26.81
CA LEU A 426 -0.17 -15.11 26.09
C LEU A 426 1.19 -14.66 26.63
N SER A 427 1.36 -13.39 27.00
CA SER A 427 2.62 -12.86 27.56
C SER A 427 2.97 -13.42 28.95
N VAL A 428 1.96 -13.87 29.71
CA VAL A 428 2.16 -14.57 30.99
C VAL A 428 2.51 -16.04 30.76
N MET A 429 1.85 -16.68 29.79
CA MET A 429 2.03 -18.11 29.51
C MET A 429 3.34 -18.42 28.79
N ARG A 430 3.74 -17.56 27.84
CA ARG A 430 4.93 -17.78 27.02
C ARG A 430 6.16 -17.15 27.63
N ARG A 431 7.27 -17.90 27.58
CA ARG A 431 8.59 -17.44 28.04
C ARG A 431 9.37 -16.65 26.98
N ASP A 432 9.05 -16.86 25.71
CA ASP A 432 9.64 -16.10 24.61
C ASP A 432 8.94 -14.75 24.40
N GLY A 433 9.38 -14.01 23.39
CA GLY A 433 8.90 -12.68 23.07
C GLY A 433 7.56 -12.63 22.32
N LEU A 434 6.93 -13.75 21.98
CA LEU A 434 5.77 -13.75 21.08
C LEU A 434 4.54 -13.04 21.70
N GLY A 435 4.23 -13.33 22.98
CA GLY A 435 3.13 -12.69 23.70
C GLY A 435 3.23 -11.15 23.71
N PRO A 436 4.31 -10.55 24.24
CA PRO A 436 4.46 -9.09 24.26
C PRO A 436 4.56 -8.49 22.85
N TYR A 437 5.12 -9.22 21.87
CA TYR A 437 5.10 -8.78 20.47
C TYR A 437 3.68 -8.66 19.92
N LEU A 438 2.82 -9.66 20.14
CA LEU A 438 1.43 -9.64 19.69
C LEU A 438 0.61 -8.54 20.39
N GLU A 439 0.84 -8.32 21.67
CA GLU A 439 0.21 -7.23 22.44
C GLU A 439 0.61 -5.86 21.88
N ALA A 440 1.91 -5.66 21.67
CA ALA A 440 2.44 -4.45 21.07
C ALA A 440 1.83 -4.19 19.69
N ARG A 441 1.64 -5.22 18.86
CA ARG A 441 1.00 -5.06 17.53
C ARG A 441 -0.43 -4.53 17.62
N GLN A 442 -1.22 -4.97 18.60
CA GLN A 442 -2.57 -4.46 18.79
C GLN A 442 -2.57 -2.99 19.20
N LEU A 443 -1.67 -2.62 20.11
CA LEU A 443 -1.49 -1.23 20.58
C LEU A 443 -1.00 -0.30 19.46
N LEU A 444 -0.07 -0.75 18.63
CA LEU A 444 0.41 0.02 17.46
C LEU A 444 -0.69 0.25 16.44
N GLY A 445 -1.61 -0.70 16.25
CA GLY A 445 -2.80 -0.52 15.40
C GLY A 445 -3.75 0.59 15.88
N GLN A 446 -3.60 1.02 17.14
CA GLN A 446 -4.35 2.11 17.78
C GLN A 446 -3.47 3.35 18.05
N SER A 447 -2.32 3.45 17.39
CA SER A 447 -1.31 4.50 17.59
C SER A 447 -0.82 4.65 19.06
N GLN A 448 -0.94 3.61 19.89
CA GLN A 448 -0.53 3.63 21.30
C GLN A 448 0.97 3.30 21.46
N TYR A 449 1.84 4.14 20.87
CA TYR A 449 3.28 3.90 20.83
C TYR A 449 3.94 3.82 22.22
N ALA A 450 3.50 4.67 23.16
CA ALA A 450 4.06 4.71 24.51
C ALA A 450 3.80 3.40 25.28
N LEU A 451 2.64 2.79 25.07
CA LEU A 451 2.28 1.49 25.66
C LEU A 451 2.98 0.33 24.93
N ALA A 452 3.15 0.45 23.61
CA ALA A 452 3.79 -0.58 22.80
C ALA A 452 5.30 -0.70 23.04
N LEU A 453 6.02 0.41 23.26
CA LEU A 453 7.48 0.40 23.39
C LEU A 453 8.03 -0.59 24.44
N PRO A 454 7.60 -0.58 25.71
CA PRO A 454 8.12 -1.52 26.70
C PRO A 454 7.87 -2.98 26.32
N LEU A 455 6.75 -3.28 25.64
CA LEU A 455 6.41 -4.62 25.17
C LEU A 455 7.31 -5.04 24.00
N LEU A 456 7.63 -4.14 23.07
CA LEU A 456 8.58 -4.43 21.98
C LEU A 456 10.00 -4.66 22.54
N GLN A 457 10.43 -3.87 23.53
CA GLN A 457 11.70 -4.07 24.22
C GLN A 457 11.73 -5.42 24.96
N GLU A 458 10.61 -5.79 25.58
CA GLU A 458 10.46 -7.10 26.22
C GLU A 458 10.57 -8.25 25.20
N ALA A 459 9.87 -8.12 24.07
CA ALA A 459 9.94 -9.09 22.99
C ALA A 459 11.38 -9.23 22.46
N LYS A 460 12.11 -8.13 22.28
CA LYS A 460 13.53 -8.15 21.85
C LYS A 460 14.41 -8.85 22.88
N ARG A 461 14.20 -8.58 24.18
CA ARG A 461 14.97 -9.18 25.28
C ARG A 461 14.72 -10.68 25.41
N ARG A 462 13.47 -11.13 25.27
CA ARG A 462 13.09 -12.56 25.34
C ARG A 462 13.43 -13.34 24.06
N GLY A 463 13.62 -12.63 22.94
CA GLY A 463 13.81 -13.22 21.62
C GLY A 463 12.50 -13.72 21.01
N LEU A 464 12.37 -13.63 19.69
CA LEU A 464 11.21 -14.14 18.96
C LEU A 464 11.47 -15.53 18.38
N PRO A 465 10.42 -16.37 18.24
CA PRO A 465 10.58 -17.77 17.85
C PRO A 465 10.99 -17.96 16.38
N THR A 466 10.86 -16.93 15.53
CA THR A 466 11.26 -16.99 14.12
C THR A 466 12.03 -15.73 13.72
N LEU A 467 12.93 -15.89 12.75
CA LEU A 467 13.70 -14.78 12.18
C LEU A 467 12.80 -13.74 11.49
N ARG A 468 11.67 -14.15 10.89
CA ARG A 468 10.75 -13.23 10.22
C ARG A 468 10.06 -12.31 11.22
N LEU A 469 9.63 -12.86 12.36
CA LEU A 469 9.06 -12.07 13.44
C LEU A 469 10.11 -11.12 14.05
N ASP A 470 11.35 -11.58 14.23
CA ASP A 470 12.45 -10.75 14.72
C ASP A 470 12.78 -9.56 13.78
N ARG A 471 12.80 -9.80 12.46
CA ARG A 471 13.00 -8.74 11.47
C ARG A 471 11.89 -7.69 11.50
N GLU A 472 10.63 -8.11 11.67
CA GLU A 472 9.50 -7.18 11.80
C GLU A 472 9.56 -6.43 13.13
N LEU A 473 9.97 -7.07 14.23
CA LEU A 473 10.14 -6.42 15.53
C LEU A 473 11.11 -5.24 15.44
N SER A 474 12.24 -5.38 14.76
CA SER A 474 13.19 -4.27 14.53
C SER A 474 12.56 -3.10 13.77
N ARG A 475 11.67 -3.39 12.80
CA ARG A 475 10.88 -2.35 12.11
C ARG A 475 9.93 -1.63 13.06
N LEU A 476 9.17 -2.39 13.85
CA LEU A 476 8.21 -1.83 14.81
C LEU A 476 8.90 -0.97 15.87
N LEU A 477 10.07 -1.40 16.37
CA LEU A 477 10.90 -0.61 17.28
C LEU A 477 11.32 0.72 16.65
N GLY A 478 11.86 0.69 15.42
CA GLY A 478 12.27 1.90 14.71
C GLY A 478 11.14 2.93 14.57
N VAL A 479 9.94 2.48 14.16
CA VAL A 479 8.74 3.32 14.04
C VAL A 479 8.28 3.85 15.40
N THR A 480 8.23 2.99 16.41
CA THR A 480 7.73 3.34 17.76
C THR A 480 8.64 4.34 18.46
N LEU A 481 9.95 4.13 18.38
CA LEU A 481 10.96 5.04 18.93
C LEU A 481 10.88 6.41 18.26
N PHE A 482 10.71 6.45 16.93
CA PHE A 482 10.49 7.71 16.22
C PHE A 482 9.25 8.43 16.74
N ALA A 483 8.11 7.73 16.82
CA ALA A 483 6.83 8.32 17.23
C ALA A 483 6.89 8.93 18.64
N LEU A 484 7.81 8.46 19.48
CA LEU A 484 8.05 8.93 20.85
C LEU A 484 9.19 9.96 20.95
N GLY A 485 9.76 10.41 19.82
CA GLY A 485 10.87 11.36 19.78
C GLY A 485 12.23 10.78 20.21
N GLN A 486 12.34 9.46 20.37
CA GLN A 486 13.58 8.75 20.71
C GLN A 486 14.41 8.49 19.45
N TYR A 487 14.92 9.58 18.88
CA TYR A 487 15.50 9.59 17.55
C TYR A 487 16.85 8.85 17.43
N ASP A 488 17.67 8.82 18.48
CA ASP A 488 18.97 8.13 18.43
C ASP A 488 18.79 6.61 18.40
N GLU A 489 17.91 6.11 19.26
CA GLU A 489 17.53 4.70 19.34
C GLU A 489 16.77 4.29 18.07
N SER A 490 15.88 5.14 17.56
CA SER A 490 15.21 4.91 16.27
C SER A 490 16.23 4.78 15.15
N ALA A 491 17.21 5.69 15.05
CA ALA A 491 18.24 5.64 14.03
C ALA A 491 19.10 4.37 14.13
N ALA A 492 19.41 3.90 15.34
CA ALA A 492 20.12 2.65 15.55
C ALA A 492 19.33 1.44 15.01
N ALA A 493 18.03 1.37 15.30
CA ALA A 493 17.16 0.30 14.79
C ALA A 493 17.08 0.28 13.25
N TRP A 494 17.00 1.44 12.60
CA TRP A 494 16.99 1.54 11.14
C TRP A 494 18.33 1.15 10.50
N LYS A 495 19.46 1.51 11.12
CA LYS A 495 20.80 1.10 10.67
C LYS A 495 21.04 -0.41 10.81
N GLU A 496 20.51 -1.04 11.85
CA GLU A 496 20.55 -2.50 12.02
C GLU A 496 19.76 -3.20 10.90
N ARG A 497 18.59 -2.65 10.56
CA ARG A 497 17.67 -3.19 9.54
C ARG A 497 18.15 -3.02 8.10
N SER A 498 18.98 -2.02 7.80
CA SER A 498 19.30 -1.62 6.42
C SER A 498 19.96 -2.70 5.56
N TRP A 499 20.53 -3.74 6.19
CA TRP A 499 21.26 -4.82 5.53
C TRP A 499 20.41 -6.08 5.26
N ILE A 500 19.14 -6.12 5.68
CA ILE A 500 18.28 -7.31 5.52
C ILE A 500 18.08 -7.64 4.04
N ASN A 501 17.68 -6.64 3.25
CA ASN A 501 17.49 -6.72 1.80
C ASN A 501 17.46 -5.28 1.22
N ARG A 502 17.37 -5.18 -0.10
CA ARG A 502 17.37 -3.89 -0.81
C ARG A 502 16.21 -2.97 -0.38
N ALA A 503 15.00 -3.50 -0.25
CA ALA A 503 13.83 -2.74 0.16
C ALA A 503 13.92 -2.23 1.61
N ALA A 504 14.43 -3.05 2.54
CA ALA A 504 14.69 -2.66 3.93
C ALA A 504 15.76 -1.57 4.03
N GLY A 505 16.78 -1.61 3.17
CA GLY A 505 17.76 -0.54 3.03
C GLY A 505 17.14 0.78 2.60
N ALA A 506 16.27 0.76 1.57
CA ALA A 506 15.56 1.94 1.11
C ALA A 506 14.55 2.48 2.15
N GLU A 507 13.86 1.59 2.87
CA GLU A 507 12.99 1.96 4.00
C GLU A 507 13.80 2.65 5.11
N ALA A 508 14.92 2.06 5.52
CA ALA A 508 15.80 2.61 6.55
C ALA A 508 16.34 3.99 6.18
N GLU A 509 16.77 4.20 4.92
CA GLU A 509 17.23 5.50 4.44
C GLU A 509 16.14 6.58 4.59
N ARG A 510 14.90 6.28 4.19
CA ARG A 510 13.77 7.22 4.36
C ARG A 510 13.50 7.54 5.82
N TRP A 511 13.61 6.58 6.72
CA TRP A 511 13.43 6.86 8.16
C TRP A 511 14.57 7.67 8.76
N LEU A 512 15.81 7.46 8.31
CA LEU A 512 16.94 8.29 8.72
C LEU A 512 16.77 9.75 8.24
N GLU A 513 16.26 9.96 7.03
CA GLU A 513 15.89 11.30 6.54
C GLU A 513 14.77 11.92 7.39
N ARG A 514 13.74 11.15 7.77
CA ARG A 514 12.70 11.64 8.70
C ARG A 514 13.30 12.09 10.03
N ILE A 515 14.27 11.34 10.56
CA ILE A 515 14.94 11.67 11.83
C ILE A 515 15.76 12.96 11.70
N GLU A 516 16.48 13.14 10.59
CA GLU A 516 17.19 14.37 10.29
C GLU A 516 16.24 15.57 10.22
N TYR A 517 15.09 15.41 9.53
CA TYR A 517 14.06 16.44 9.43
C TYR A 517 13.49 16.81 10.80
N ALA A 518 13.10 15.81 11.59
CA ALA A 518 12.50 16.02 12.89
C ALA A 518 13.44 16.77 13.85
N ARG A 519 14.76 16.54 13.73
CA ARG A 519 15.79 17.21 14.56
C ARG A 519 16.11 18.62 14.14
N THR A 520 16.16 18.87 12.83
CA THR A 520 16.78 20.11 12.30
C THR A 520 15.80 21.00 11.56
N GLY A 521 14.66 20.45 11.14
CA GLY A 521 13.71 21.12 10.26
C GLY A 521 14.13 21.23 8.80
N ALA A 522 15.25 20.62 8.44
CA ALA A 522 15.76 20.55 7.08
C ALA A 522 16.29 19.13 6.81
N ILE A 523 16.49 18.80 5.53
CA ILE A 523 17.07 17.50 5.14
C ILE A 523 17.96 17.64 3.92
N SER A 524 18.95 16.76 3.85
CA SER A 524 19.74 16.51 2.64
C SER A 524 19.36 15.15 2.05
N PRO A 525 18.19 15.04 1.41
CA PRO A 525 17.68 13.76 0.97
C PRO A 525 18.57 13.15 -0.11
N LYS A 526 18.62 11.83 -0.11
CA LYS A 526 19.34 11.04 -1.08
C LYS A 526 18.36 10.38 -2.03
N LEU A 527 18.68 10.47 -3.30
CA LEU A 527 17.97 9.72 -4.33
C LEU A 527 18.69 8.37 -4.50
N GLY A 528 18.34 7.38 -3.67
CA GLY A 528 18.90 6.03 -3.75
C GLY A 528 18.70 5.35 -5.13
N GLY A 529 19.77 4.92 -5.78
CA GLY A 529 19.74 4.08 -6.99
C GLY A 529 19.56 4.79 -8.36
N PRO A 530 20.18 4.26 -9.46
CA PRO A 530 21.20 3.21 -9.50
C PRO A 530 22.63 3.77 -9.59
N SER A 531 23.50 3.27 -8.72
CA SER A 531 24.94 3.58 -8.71
C SER A 531 25.70 3.15 -9.98
N SER A 532 25.05 2.35 -10.84
CA SER A 532 25.60 1.78 -12.08
C SER A 532 25.01 2.38 -13.36
N ALA A 533 24.15 3.41 -13.27
CA ALA A 533 23.72 4.14 -14.45
C ALA A 533 24.93 4.89 -15.05
N PRO A 534 25.21 4.73 -16.36
CA PRO A 534 26.23 5.55 -17.00
C PRO A 534 25.78 7.01 -16.88
N ARG A 535 26.57 7.83 -16.17
CA ARG A 535 26.35 9.29 -16.18
C ARG A 535 26.59 9.75 -17.61
N ALA A 536 25.60 10.43 -18.20
CA ALA A 536 25.85 11.15 -19.44
C ALA A 536 27.04 12.10 -19.21
N ALA A 537 28.01 12.11 -20.13
CA ALA A 537 28.99 13.18 -20.15
C ALA A 537 28.24 14.51 -20.37
N PRO A 538 28.65 15.59 -19.69
CA PRO A 538 27.97 16.88 -19.76
C PRO A 538 27.85 17.42 -21.17
#